data_AF-W1XFZ2-F1
#
_entry.id   AF-W1XFZ2-F1
#
_cell.length_a   1.000
_cell.length_b   1.000
_cell.length_c   1.000
_cell.angle_alpha   90.00
_cell.angle_beta   90.00
_cell.angle_gamma   90.00
#
_symmetry.space_group_name_H-M   'P 1'
#
loop_
_entity.id
_entity.type
_entity.pdbx_description
1 polymer ?
#
loop_
_entity_poly.entity_id
_entity_poly.type
_entity_poly.pdbx_seq_one_letter_code
_entity_poly.pdbx_strand_id
1 'polypeptide(L)'
;SSIYHACIELSLIYLHKSFLDKIKKRHTYRNSEPTTSLLTITSNVVYGKYTGNMPDGREAWTPLAPGASPSYGAEKNGLLASL
;
A
#
# COMPACT_ATOMS: atom_id res chain seq x y z
N SER A 1 14.11 -16.08 -6.08
CA SER A 1 12.85 -16.04 -5.31
C SER A 1 12.97 -15.14 -4.07
N SER A 2 13.89 -15.41 -3.14
CA SER A 2 14.03 -14.61 -1.89
C SER A 2 14.42 -13.12 -2.10
N ILE A 3 15.35 -12.81 -3.01
CA ILE A 3 15.78 -11.42 -3.26
C ILE A 3 14.64 -10.54 -3.81
N TYR A 4 13.77 -11.08 -4.66
CA TYR A 4 12.64 -10.35 -5.22
C TYR A 4 11.60 -10.00 -4.16
N HIS A 5 11.28 -10.94 -3.25
CA HIS A 5 10.41 -10.67 -2.11
C HIS A 5 10.97 -9.58 -1.19
N ALA A 6 12.26 -9.67 -0.84
CA ALA A 6 12.92 -8.65 -0.02
C ALA A 6 12.91 -7.26 -0.69
N CYS A 7 13.08 -7.20 -2.02
CA CYS A 7 13.02 -5.93 -2.75
C CYS A 7 11.62 -5.29 -2.70
N ILE A 8 10.56 -6.10 -2.82
CA ILE A 8 9.16 -5.62 -2.71
C ILE A 8 8.90 -5.07 -1.31
N GLU A 9 9.26 -5.79 -0.25
CA GLU A 9 9.08 -5.32 1.14
C GLU A 9 9.84 -4.01 1.41
N LEU A 10 11.10 -3.92 0.97
CA LEU A 10 11.90 -2.69 1.12
C LEU A 10 11.27 -1.51 0.39
N SER A 11 10.70 -1.73 -0.80
CA SER A 11 10.02 -0.68 -1.57
C SER A 11 8.76 -0.16 -0.86
N LEU A 12 8.01 -1.04 -0.21
CA LEU A 12 6.81 -0.67 0.56
C LEU A 12 7.19 0.15 1.80
N ILE A 13 8.23 -0.27 2.53
CA ILE A 13 8.76 0.46 3.69
C ILE A 13 9.26 1.85 3.26
N TYR A 14 9.99 1.91 2.15
CA TYR A 14 10.51 3.16 1.60
C TYR A 14 9.38 4.13 1.22
N LEU A 15 8.34 3.64 0.54
CA LEU A 15 7.19 4.44 0.15
C LEU A 15 6.45 5.01 1.37
N HIS A 16 6.19 4.17 2.39
CA HIS A 16 5.51 4.59 3.61
C HIS A 16 6.30 5.69 4.35
N LYS A 17 7.60 5.47 4.58
CA LYS A 17 8.47 6.47 5.25
C LYS A 17 8.54 7.77 4.47
N SER A 18 8.78 7.68 3.16
CA SER A 18 8.89 8.85 2.29
C SER A 18 7.58 9.65 2.23
N PHE A 19 6.43 8.98 2.30
CA PHE A 19 5.13 9.65 2.37
C PHE A 19 4.96 10.40 3.69
N LEU A 20 5.22 9.75 4.83
CA LEU A 20 5.11 10.38 6.15
C LEU A 20 6.06 11.57 6.28
N ASP A 21 7.30 11.46 5.78
CA ASP A 21 8.27 12.55 5.79
C ASP A 21 7.83 13.76 4.97
N LYS A 22 7.04 13.54 3.90
CA LYS A 22 6.44 14.65 3.14
C LYS A 22 5.31 15.32 3.90
N ILE A 23 4.48 14.55 4.60
CA ILE A 23 3.38 15.09 5.41
C ILE A 23 3.91 15.88 6.60
N LYS A 24 4.95 15.38 7.29
CA LYS A 24 5.59 16.05 8.44
C LYS A 24 6.14 17.45 8.14
N LYS A 25 6.44 17.75 6.88
CA LYS A 25 6.93 19.07 6.43
C LYS A 25 5.82 20.13 6.31
N ARG A 26 4.54 19.75 6.46
CA ARG A 26 3.40 20.64 6.30
C ARG A 26 2.83 21.03 7.66
N HIS A 27 2.44 22.29 7.79
CA HIS A 27 1.73 22.76 8.98
C HIS A 27 0.38 22.05 9.10
N THR A 28 0.07 21.59 10.31
CA THR A 28 -1.20 20.97 10.67
C THR A 28 -2.01 21.91 11.56
N TYR A 29 -3.31 21.97 11.31
CA TYR A 29 -4.22 22.73 12.15
C TYR A 29 -4.16 22.24 13.61
N ARG A 30 -4.16 23.20 14.56
CA ARG A 30 -4.00 22.95 16.01
C ARG A 30 -2.69 22.27 16.40
N ASN A 31 -1.65 22.36 15.57
CA ASN A 31 -0.37 21.69 15.81
C ASN A 31 -0.52 20.18 16.03
N SER A 32 -1.49 19.53 15.36
CA SER A 32 -1.70 18.10 15.51
C SER A 32 -0.50 17.32 14.97
N GLU A 33 -0.13 16.23 15.63
CA GLU A 33 0.93 15.35 15.16
C GLU A 33 0.47 14.60 13.89
N PRO A 34 1.20 14.69 12.77
CA PRO A 34 0.86 13.93 11.58
C PRO A 34 1.15 12.44 11.77
N THR A 35 0.12 11.61 11.60
CA THR A 35 0.20 10.15 11.61
C THR A 35 -0.21 9.59 10.24
N THR A 36 0.11 8.33 9.96
CA THR A 36 -0.28 7.67 8.71
C THR A 36 -0.70 6.23 8.99
N SER A 37 -1.83 5.82 8.44
CA SER A 37 -2.35 4.46 8.53
C SER A 37 -2.43 3.82 7.14
N LEU A 38 -1.99 2.57 7.02
CA LEU A 38 -2.19 1.76 5.82
C LEU A 38 -3.56 1.06 5.90
N LEU A 39 -4.63 1.85 5.79
CA LEU A 39 -6.01 1.39 5.97
C LEU A 39 -6.90 1.91 4.84
N THR A 40 -7.67 1.02 4.22
CA THR A 40 -8.55 1.37 3.08
C THR A 40 -10.04 1.33 3.40
N ILE A 41 -10.50 0.50 4.33
CA ILE A 41 -11.93 0.19 4.51
C ILE A 41 -12.51 -0.23 3.13
N THR A 42 -13.49 0.50 2.58
CA THR A 42 -14.08 0.26 1.25
C THR A 42 -13.45 1.10 0.14
N SER A 43 -12.50 1.98 0.46
CA SER A 43 -11.86 2.85 -0.53
C SER A 43 -11.00 2.09 -1.53
N ASN A 44 -10.54 0.88 -1.20
CA ASN A 44 -9.82 0.02 -2.14
C ASN A 44 -10.68 -0.35 -3.36
N VAL A 45 -12.00 -0.53 -3.18
CA VAL A 45 -12.95 -0.76 -4.27
C VAL A 45 -13.22 0.53 -5.04
N VAL A 46 -13.46 1.63 -4.33
CA VAL A 46 -13.79 2.92 -4.96
C VAL A 46 -12.62 3.42 -5.80
N TYR A 47 -11.40 3.47 -5.25
CA TYR A 47 -10.22 3.88 -6.00
C TYR A 47 -9.88 2.89 -7.12
N GLY A 48 -10.07 1.58 -6.87
CA GLY A 48 -9.92 0.55 -7.89
C GLY A 48 -10.74 0.83 -9.15
N LYS A 49 -12.03 1.16 -8.98
CA LYS A 49 -12.96 1.53 -10.07
C LYS A 49 -12.54 2.76 -10.88
N TYR A 50 -11.63 3.59 -10.38
CA TYR A 50 -11.11 4.77 -11.09
C TYR A 50 -9.63 4.63 -11.48
N THR A 51 -9.01 3.46 -11.27
CA THR A 51 -7.60 3.22 -11.56
C THR A 51 -7.46 2.26 -12.74
N GLY A 52 -6.73 2.69 -13.78
CA GLY A 52 -6.40 1.89 -14.97
C GLY A 52 -5.43 0.73 -14.69
N ASN A 53 -4.97 0.05 -15.73
CA ASN A 53 -4.04 -1.07 -15.61
C ASN A 53 -2.77 -0.67 -14.84
N MET A 54 -2.29 -1.55 -13.94
CA MET A 54 -1.08 -1.30 -13.15
C MET A 54 0.07 -2.24 -13.55
N PRO A 55 1.35 -1.81 -13.38
CA PRO A 55 2.52 -2.61 -13.78
C PRO A 55 2.70 -3.93 -13.00
N ASP A 56 2.00 -4.10 -11.89
CA ASP A 56 1.94 -5.35 -11.12
C ASP A 56 1.06 -6.43 -11.76
N GLY A 57 0.43 -6.12 -12.91
CA GLY A 57 -0.47 -7.01 -13.63
C GLY A 57 -1.92 -6.89 -13.21
N ARG A 58 -2.27 -5.97 -12.28
CA ARG A 58 -3.65 -5.72 -11.91
C ARG A 58 -4.40 -5.07 -13.08
N GLU A 59 -5.52 -5.69 -13.47
CA GLU A 59 -6.42 -5.18 -14.51
C GLU A 59 -7.11 -3.88 -14.08
N ALA A 60 -7.39 -3.01 -15.05
CA ALA A 60 -8.09 -1.75 -14.84
C ALA A 60 -9.44 -1.95 -14.14
N TRP A 61 -9.83 -0.96 -13.35
CA TRP A 61 -11.16 -0.88 -12.70
C TRP A 61 -11.45 -1.97 -11.65
N THR A 62 -10.51 -2.89 -11.40
CA THR A 62 -10.60 -3.88 -10.32
C THR A 62 -10.24 -3.28 -8.95
N PRO A 63 -10.64 -3.89 -7.82
CA PRO A 63 -10.25 -3.40 -6.50
C PRO A 63 -8.73 -3.39 -6.26
N LEU A 64 -8.24 -2.42 -5.49
CA LEU A 64 -6.88 -2.42 -4.94
C LEU A 64 -6.75 -3.38 -3.77
N ALA A 65 -5.51 -3.70 -3.38
CA ALA A 65 -5.23 -4.45 -2.17
C ALA A 65 -5.85 -3.78 -0.92
N PRO A 66 -6.40 -4.55 0.03
CA PRO A 66 -7.01 -3.99 1.23
C PRO A 66 -5.93 -3.60 2.25
N GLY A 67 -5.89 -2.32 2.64
CA GLY A 67 -4.98 -1.81 3.67
C GLY A 67 -3.50 -2.08 3.37
N ALA A 68 -2.83 -2.77 4.29
CA ALA A 68 -1.43 -3.20 4.17
C ALA A 68 -1.29 -4.67 3.66
N SER A 69 -2.40 -5.32 3.32
CA SER A 69 -2.36 -6.71 2.87
C SER A 69 -1.76 -6.84 1.47
N PRO A 70 -1.17 -8.00 1.13
CA PRO A 70 -0.75 -8.28 -0.24
C PRO A 70 -1.92 -8.18 -1.23
N SER A 71 -1.60 -7.85 -2.49
CA SER A 71 -2.58 -7.83 -3.57
C SER A 71 -3.27 -9.18 -3.73
N TYR A 72 -4.53 -9.17 -4.18
CA TYR A 72 -5.33 -10.38 -4.35
C TYR A 72 -4.60 -11.40 -5.23
N GLY A 73 -4.40 -12.62 -4.70
CA GLY A 73 -3.70 -13.70 -5.40
C GLY A 73 -2.16 -13.58 -5.43
N ALA A 74 -1.57 -12.57 -4.81
CA ALA A 74 -0.11 -12.41 -4.71
C ALA A 74 0.53 -13.36 -3.67
N GLU A 75 -0.22 -13.79 -2.65
CA GLU A 75 0.24 -14.78 -1.68
C GLU A 75 0.25 -16.19 -2.29
N LYS A 76 1.45 -16.74 -2.49
CA LYS A 76 1.65 -18.12 -2.99
C LYS A 76 2.19 -19.09 -1.94
N ASN A 77 2.62 -18.59 -0.77
CA ASN A 77 3.36 -19.36 0.24
C ASN A 77 2.61 -19.53 1.57
N GLY A 78 1.32 -19.14 1.64
CA GLY A 78 0.48 -19.26 2.83
C GLY A 78 0.67 -18.14 3.87
N LEU A 79 -0.30 -18.03 4.79
CA LEU A 79 -0.46 -16.92 5.74
C LEU A 79 0.78 -16.65 6.62
N LEU A 80 1.56 -17.69 6.93
CA LEU A 80 2.75 -17.60 7.79
C LEU A 80 3.91 -16.85 7.15
N ALA A 81 3.95 -16.75 5.81
CA ALA A 81 4.97 -15.99 5.10
C ALA A 81 4.60 -14.51 4.91
N SER A 82 3.38 -14.11 5.32
CA SER A 82 2.86 -12.73 5.16
C SER A 82 2.82 -11.93 6.47
N LEU A 83 3.34 -12.49 7.57
CA LEU A 83 3.38 -11.87 8.91
C LEU A 83 4.76 -11.30 9.22
#